data_AF-A0A509EC64-F1
#
_entry.id   AF-A0A509EC64-F1
#
_cell.length_a   1.000
_cell.length_b   1.000
_cell.length_c   1.000
_cell.angle_alpha   90.00
_cell.angle_beta   90.00
_cell.angle_gamma   90.00
#
_symmetry.space_group_name_H-M   'P 1'
#
loop_
_entity.id
_entity.type
_entity.pdbx_description
1 polymer ?
#
loop_
_entity_poly.entity_id
_entity_poly.type
_entity_poly.pdbx_seq_one_letter_code
_entity_poly.pdbx_strand_id
1 'polypeptide(L)'
;MSRPPGDWGKGQGEPVPRHRRNPKRAYDTEGREIEPATIANARANGAIGLIAECECGHEARIPFAGLPDDAYVPDVALKLQCSACGARGNRITTWPDWTGARRGEA
;
A
#
# COMPACT_ATOMS: atom_id res chain seq x y z
N MET A 1 -14.19 -3.04 -8.39
CA MET A 1 -13.36 -1.82 -8.53
C MET A 1 -12.00 -2.23 -9.10
N SER A 2 -11.66 -1.79 -10.32
CA SER A 2 -10.34 -2.08 -10.91
C SER A 2 -9.30 -1.17 -10.26
N ARG A 3 -8.36 -1.78 -9.52
CA ARG A 3 -7.21 -1.09 -8.92
C ARG A 3 -6.39 -0.49 -10.08
N PRO A 4 -6.13 0.83 -10.14
CA PRO A 4 -5.32 1.40 -11.21
C PRO A 4 -3.91 0.80 -11.13
N PRO A 5 -3.29 0.47 -12.28
CA PRO A 5 -1.96 -0.08 -12.31
C PRO A 5 -0.97 1.04 -11.99
N GLY A 6 -0.55 1.15 -10.73
CA GLY A 6 0.79 1.65 -10.46
C GLY A 6 1.77 0.72 -11.17
N ASP A 7 2.88 1.25 -11.65
CA ASP A 7 3.97 0.49 -12.27
C ASP A 7 4.50 -0.54 -11.25
N TRP A 8 3.85 -1.69 -11.18
CA TRP A 8 4.32 -2.84 -10.43
C TRP A 8 5.48 -3.37 -11.26
N GLY A 9 6.68 -2.85 -10.97
CA GLY A 9 7.91 -3.37 -11.55
C GLY A 9 7.89 -4.91 -11.48
N LYS A 10 8.50 -5.57 -12.48
CA LYS A 10 8.56 -7.04 -12.52
C LYS A 10 8.97 -7.57 -11.13
N GLY A 11 8.27 -8.60 -10.65
CA GLY A 11 8.60 -9.19 -9.35
C GLY A 11 10.07 -9.57 -9.35
N GLN A 12 10.77 -9.24 -8.26
CA GLN A 12 12.20 -9.47 -8.13
C GLN A 12 12.46 -10.74 -7.32
N GLY A 13 13.60 -11.39 -7.58
CA GLY A 13 14.07 -12.57 -6.86
C GLY A 13 13.49 -13.91 -7.33
N GLU A 14 13.74 -14.96 -6.54
CA GLU A 14 13.26 -16.31 -6.82
C GLU A 14 11.73 -16.39 -6.60
N PRO A 15 10.98 -17.08 -7.47
CA PRO A 15 9.57 -17.36 -7.25
C PRO A 15 9.27 -17.95 -5.87
N VAL A 16 8.37 -17.32 -5.12
CA VAL A 16 7.93 -17.79 -3.81
C VAL A 16 6.71 -18.72 -4.00
N PRO A 17 6.77 -19.98 -3.52
CA PRO A 17 5.63 -20.90 -3.56
C PRO A 17 4.41 -20.32 -2.85
N ARG A 18 3.19 -20.57 -3.37
CA ARG A 18 1.94 -19.98 -2.86
C ARG A 18 1.75 -20.11 -1.34
N HIS A 19 2.13 -21.25 -0.77
CA HIS A 19 1.99 -21.53 0.66
C HIS A 19 3.03 -20.79 1.55
N ARG A 20 4.06 -20.17 0.95
CA ARG A 20 5.11 -19.39 1.62
C ARG A 20 4.96 -17.88 1.39
N ARG A 21 4.01 -17.47 0.57
CA ARG A 21 3.79 -16.06 0.23
C ARG A 21 3.28 -15.29 1.44
N ASN A 22 3.86 -14.13 1.69
CA ASN A 22 3.35 -13.20 2.69
C ASN A 22 2.07 -12.56 2.13
N PRO A 23 0.89 -12.76 2.76
CA PRO A 23 -0.36 -12.21 2.25
C PRO A 23 -0.40 -10.67 2.18
N LYS A 24 0.54 -9.98 2.85
CA LYS A 24 0.68 -8.52 2.78
C LYS A 24 1.56 -8.03 1.62
N ARG A 25 2.20 -8.92 0.87
CA ARG A 25 3.06 -8.59 -0.27
C ARG A 25 2.37 -8.95 -1.58
N ALA A 26 2.64 -8.16 -2.62
CA ALA A 26 2.18 -8.46 -3.97
C ALA A 26 3.17 -9.42 -4.64
N TYR A 27 2.67 -10.31 -5.47
CA TYR A 27 3.48 -11.24 -6.25
C TYR A 27 3.05 -11.18 -7.71
N ASP A 28 4.01 -11.33 -8.62
CA ASP A 28 3.70 -11.41 -10.05
C ASP A 28 3.12 -12.80 -10.42
N THR A 29 2.82 -12.97 -11.71
CA THR A 29 2.28 -14.23 -12.25
C THR A 29 3.24 -15.41 -12.09
N GLU A 30 4.55 -15.14 -12.10
CA GLU A 30 5.60 -16.14 -11.90
C GLU A 30 5.81 -16.44 -10.40
N GLY A 31 5.27 -15.61 -9.51
CA GLY A 31 5.36 -15.76 -8.07
C GLY A 31 6.52 -15.01 -7.43
N ARG A 32 7.19 -14.12 -8.15
CA ARG A 32 8.24 -13.26 -7.58
C ARG A 32 7.61 -12.12 -6.80
N GLU A 33 8.26 -11.70 -5.73
CA GLU A 33 7.75 -10.62 -4.88
C GLU A 33 7.87 -9.30 -5.63
N ILE A 34 6.75 -8.60 -5.75
CA ILE A 34 6.71 -7.26 -6.32
C ILE A 34 7.07 -6.29 -5.21
N GLU A 35 8.10 -5.47 -5.45
CA GLU A 35 8.48 -4.43 -4.51
C GLU A 35 7.28 -3.48 -4.29
N PRO A 36 6.86 -3.26 -3.03
CA PRO A 36 5.75 -2.37 -2.77
C PRO A 36 6.08 -0.94 -3.19
N ALA A 37 5.07 -0.16 -3.56
CA ALA A 37 5.25 1.26 -3.79
C ALA A 37 5.74 1.98 -2.52
N THR A 38 6.70 2.88 -2.69
CA THR A 38 7.11 3.85 -1.67
C THR A 38 6.15 5.04 -1.64
N ILE A 39 6.21 5.86 -0.58
CA ILE A 39 5.47 7.13 -0.48
C ILE A 39 5.86 8.08 -1.61
N ALA A 40 7.17 8.19 -1.91
CA ALA A 40 7.66 8.99 -3.03
C ALA A 40 7.04 8.56 -4.36
N ASN A 41 7.02 7.24 -4.62
CA ASN A 41 6.42 6.70 -5.84
C ASN A 41 4.91 6.97 -5.90
N ALA A 42 4.19 6.72 -4.80
CA ALA A 42 2.75 6.99 -4.74
C ALA A 42 2.43 8.47 -5.01
N ARG A 43 3.18 9.39 -4.38
CA ARG A 43 3.05 10.83 -4.57
C ARG A 43 3.39 11.27 -6.00
N ALA A 44 4.46 10.75 -6.59
CA ALA A 44 4.84 11.03 -7.97
C ALA A 44 3.77 10.60 -8.98
N ASN A 45 3.05 9.51 -8.68
CA ASN A 45 1.93 9.01 -9.48
C ASN A 45 0.59 9.72 -9.19
N GLY A 46 0.59 10.76 -8.36
CA GLY A 46 -0.59 11.59 -8.11
C GLY A 46 -1.47 11.16 -6.95
N ALA A 47 -1.02 10.23 -6.10
CA ALA A 47 -1.71 9.99 -4.82
C ALA A 47 -1.63 11.25 -3.95
N ILE A 48 -2.68 11.49 -3.16
CA ILE A 48 -2.75 12.64 -2.25
C ILE A 48 -2.44 12.26 -0.78
N GLY A 49 -2.38 10.97 -0.50
CA GLY A 49 -2.14 10.43 0.82
C GLY A 49 -2.26 8.91 0.83
N LEU A 50 -2.55 8.36 2.00
CA LEU A 50 -2.87 6.96 2.23
C LEU A 50 -4.27 6.82 2.81
N ILE A 51 -4.92 5.72 2.49
CA ILE A 51 -6.09 5.24 3.22
C ILE A 51 -5.62 4.09 4.09
N ALA A 52 -5.97 4.13 5.37
CA ALA A 52 -5.75 3.08 6.34
C ALA A 52 -7.10 2.52 6.79
N GLU A 53 -7.30 1.23 6.59
CA GLU A 53 -8.49 0.52 7.05
C GLU A 53 -8.11 -0.53 8.08
N CYS A 54 -8.84 -0.51 9.20
CA CYS A 54 -8.75 -1.55 10.20
C CYS A 54 -9.79 -2.64 9.93
N GLU A 55 -9.46 -3.89 10.28
CA GLU A 55 -10.40 -5.03 10.22
C GLU A 55 -11.71 -4.80 11.00
N CYS A 56 -11.75 -3.85 11.94
CA CYS A 56 -13.00 -3.46 12.61
C CYS A 56 -13.93 -2.57 11.76
N GLY A 57 -13.55 -2.25 10.52
CA GLY A 57 -14.29 -1.37 9.61
C GLY A 57 -14.00 0.13 9.78
N HIS A 58 -13.02 0.50 10.62
CA HIS A 58 -12.63 1.91 10.76
C HIS A 58 -11.66 2.31 9.65
N GLU A 59 -12.03 3.31 8.86
CA GLU A 59 -11.20 3.91 7.81
C GLU A 59 -10.66 5.28 8.25
N ALA A 60 -9.40 5.58 7.92
CA ALA A 60 -8.80 6.90 8.09
C ALA A 60 -7.98 7.29 6.86
N ARG A 61 -8.01 8.58 6.50
CA ARG A 61 -7.13 9.16 5.48
C ARG A 61 -5.94 9.81 6.13
N ILE A 62 -4.75 9.45 5.70
CA ILE A 62 -3.46 9.91 6.24
C ILE A 62 -2.77 10.72 5.15
N PRO A 63 -2.56 12.04 5.31
CA PRO A 63 -1.82 12.82 4.34
C PRO A 63 -0.36 12.34 4.29
N PHE A 64 0.30 12.52 3.15
CA PHE A 64 1.75 12.23 3.06
C PHE A 64 2.62 13.16 3.91
N ALA A 65 2.07 14.27 4.39
CA ALA A 65 2.76 15.20 5.26
C ALA A 65 3.24 14.50 6.54
N GLY A 66 4.56 14.41 6.71
CA GLY A 66 5.21 13.77 7.87
C GLY A 66 5.51 12.27 7.69
N LEU A 67 5.20 11.68 6.53
CA LEU A 67 5.66 10.33 6.19
C LEU A 67 7.01 10.36 5.47
N PRO A 68 7.90 9.38 5.71
CA PRO A 68 9.17 9.28 4.98
C PRO A 68 8.90 8.90 3.53
N ASP A 69 9.55 9.58 2.58
CA ASP A 69 9.40 9.34 1.15
C ASP A 69 9.90 7.94 0.72
N ASP A 70 10.90 7.42 1.44
CA ASP A 70 11.48 6.08 1.28
C ASP A 70 10.67 4.97 1.97
N ALA A 71 9.66 5.32 2.78
CA ALA A 71 8.83 4.32 3.44
C ALA A 71 7.95 3.59 2.43
N TYR A 72 7.84 2.26 2.57
CA TYR A 72 6.86 1.49 1.84
C TYR A 72 5.46 1.75 2.41
N VAL A 73 4.48 1.94 1.53
CA VAL A 73 3.06 2.13 1.88
C VAL A 73 2.54 1.09 2.88
N PRO A 74 2.74 -0.24 2.69
CA PRO A 74 2.25 -1.25 3.64
C PRO A 74 2.95 -1.18 5.01
N ASP A 75 4.17 -0.67 5.08
CA ASP A 75 4.93 -0.59 6.32
C ASP A 75 4.45 0.57 7.21
N VAL A 76 3.76 1.57 6.63
CA VAL A 76 3.08 2.62 7.39
C VAL A 76 2.03 2.01 8.32
N ALA A 77 1.31 0.97 7.90
CA ALA A 77 0.32 0.29 8.73
C ALA A 77 0.90 -0.23 10.05
N LEU A 78 2.17 -0.68 10.05
CA LEU A 78 2.87 -1.20 11.24
C LEU A 78 3.03 -0.16 12.35
N LYS A 79 3.01 1.13 12.00
CA LYS A 79 3.15 2.25 12.93
C LYS A 79 1.81 2.81 13.40
N LEU A 80 0.68 2.33 12.86
CA LEU A 80 -0.65 2.84 13.15
C LEU A 80 -1.31 2.07 14.30
N GLN A 81 -2.14 2.81 15.06
CA GLN A 81 -3.08 2.27 16.02
C GLN A 81 -4.48 2.76 15.68
N CYS A 82 -5.44 1.84 15.59
CA CYS A 82 -6.84 2.15 15.40
C CYS A 82 -7.39 2.83 16.65
N SER A 83 -7.96 4.03 16.52
CA SER A 83 -8.59 4.77 17.62
C SER A 83 -9.89 4.14 18.11
N ALA A 84 -10.60 3.39 17.26
CA ALA A 84 -11.87 2.77 17.61
C ALA A 84 -11.72 1.46 18.40
N CYS A 85 -10.81 0.57 17.99
CA CYS A 85 -10.66 -0.75 18.59
C CYS A 85 -9.30 -0.98 19.25
N GLY A 86 -8.36 -0.03 19.15
CA GLY A 86 -7.01 -0.14 19.70
C GLY A 86 -6.08 -1.09 18.95
N ALA A 87 -6.53 -1.73 17.88
CA ALA A 87 -5.71 -2.65 17.08
C ALA A 87 -4.51 -1.94 16.45
N ARG A 88 -3.41 -2.67 16.24
CA ARG A 88 -2.15 -2.13 15.70
C ARG A 88 -1.66 -2.97 14.55
N GLY A 89 -0.89 -2.36 13.66
CA GLY A 89 -0.04 -3.04 12.70
C GLY A 89 -0.76 -4.05 11.81
N ASN A 90 -0.69 -5.33 12.18
CA ASN A 90 -1.13 -6.44 11.33
C ASN A 90 -2.62 -6.41 10.97
N ARG A 91 -3.48 -5.79 11.79
CA ARG A 91 -4.93 -5.62 11.54
C ARG A 91 -5.29 -4.35 10.78
N ILE A 92 -4.29 -3.61 10.30
CA ILE A 92 -4.47 -2.39 9.53
C ILE A 92 -3.88 -2.65 8.14
N THR A 93 -4.65 -2.31 7.11
CA THR A 93 -4.22 -2.35 5.72
C THR A 93 -4.14 -0.92 5.21
N THR A 94 -3.03 -0.57 4.58
CA THR A 94 -2.82 0.75 3.99
C THR A 94 -2.71 0.64 2.47
N TRP A 95 -3.29 1.62 1.77
CA TRP A 95 -3.13 1.76 0.32
C TRP A 95 -3.07 3.25 -0.07
N PRO A 96 -2.54 3.59 -1.25
CA PRO A 96 -2.49 4.98 -1.69
C PRO A 96 -3.90 5.54 -1.95
N ASP A 97 -4.12 6.77 -1.51
CA ASP A 97 -5.33 7.53 -1.79
C ASP A 97 -5.24 8.18 -3.17
N TRP A 98 -5.95 7.60 -4.14
CA TRP A 98 -6.04 8.11 -5.51
C TRP A 98 -7.20 9.08 -5.72
N THR A 99 -7.96 9.45 -4.68
CA THR A 99 -9.18 10.26 -4.82
C THR A 99 -8.91 11.66 -5.38
N GLY A 100 -7.67 12.16 -5.23
CA GLY A 100 -7.22 13.43 -5.82
C GLY A 100 -6.33 13.29 -7.06
N ALA A 101 -6.05 12.07 -7.53
CA ALA A 101 -5.34 11.87 -8.79
C ALA A 101 -6.29 12.32 -9.91
N ARG A 102 -6.02 13.48 -10.52
CA ARG A 102 -6.72 13.87 -11.74
C ARG A 102 -6.54 12.71 -12.74
N ARG A 103 -7.66 12.12 -13.20
CA ARG A 103 -7.66 11.44 -14.50
C ARG A 103 -7.12 12.45 -15.52
N GLY A 104 -5.91 12.24 -16.00
CA GLY A 104 -5.36 12.84 -17.21
C GLY A 104 -4.72 11.70 -17.99
N GLU A 105 -5.39 11.18 -19.02
CA GLU A 105 -5.19 11.61 -20.40
C GLU A 105 -3.85 11.09 -20.96
N ALA A 106 -3.94 9.91 -21.59
CA ALA A 106 -3.25 9.57 -22.84
C ALA A 106 -4.11 8.51 -23.56
#